data_AF-A0A1C1CPX4-F1
#
_entry.id   AF-A0A1C1CPX4-F1
#
_cell.length_a   1.000
_cell.length_b   1.000
_cell.length_c   1.000
_cell.angle_alpha   90.00
_cell.angle_beta   90.00
_cell.angle_gamma   90.00
#
_symmetry.space_group_name_H-M   'P 1'
#
loop_
_entity.id
_entity.type
_entity.pdbx_description
1 polymer ?
#
loop_
_entity_poly.entity_id
_entity_poly.type
_entity_poly.pdbx_seq_one_letter_code
_entity_poly.pdbx_strand_id
1 'polypeptide(L)'
;MGIPQDYGVDMDDTKVTIPFPAPTKQVAGEINGVKTDVMYMSFADKIMITVTQNGRLGQWVWSAVIPVIAVDADTVFKVTVPLFSDNPTQSDPYFQTNRYGDDGLLPSSRFSPRTLLGAGGTDREAMGQLYASQIAHAIVTKAPEENRALMLGLGLAKVELDREVFLQIIDLVLSVL
;
A
#
# COMPACT_ATOMS: atom_id res chain seq x y z
N MET A 1 0.28 58.55 30.96
CA MET A 1 1.37 57.57 30.92
C MET A 1 1.15 56.75 29.66
N GLY A 2 1.78 57.15 28.56
CA GLY A 2 1.57 56.57 27.23
C GLY A 2 2.44 55.32 27.06
N ILE A 3 1.83 54.25 26.56
CA ILE A 3 2.52 53.04 26.15
C ILE A 3 2.71 53.15 24.63
N PRO A 4 3.93 53.06 24.09
CA PRO A 4 4.19 53.33 22.68
C PRO A 4 3.72 52.16 21.80
N GLN A 5 3.09 52.50 20.68
CA GLN A 5 2.84 51.60 19.57
C GLN A 5 4.14 51.47 18.75
N ASP A 6 4.75 50.29 18.77
CA ASP A 6 5.69 49.88 17.72
C ASP A 6 5.69 48.36 17.61
N TYR A 7 5.01 47.86 16.57
CA TYR A 7 5.32 46.58 15.94
C TYR A 7 5.13 46.77 14.45
N GLY A 8 6.05 47.53 13.84
CA GLY A 8 6.33 47.41 12.42
C GLY A 8 6.87 46.00 12.15
N VAL A 9 6.03 45.12 11.63
CA VAL A 9 6.47 43.86 11.02
C VAL A 9 6.47 44.09 9.52
N ASP A 10 7.64 44.43 8.99
CA ASP A 10 7.99 44.21 7.59
C ASP A 10 7.93 42.70 7.34
N MET A 11 6.76 42.19 6.93
CA MET A 11 6.60 40.80 6.49
C MET A 11 6.87 40.74 5.00
N ASP A 12 8.15 40.88 4.68
CA ASP A 12 8.76 40.50 3.42
C ASP A 12 8.39 39.04 3.10
N ASP A 13 7.64 38.87 2.02
CA ASP A 13 7.40 37.70 1.17
C ASP A 13 7.83 36.32 1.71
N THR A 14 7.43 36.01 2.94
CA THR A 14 7.74 34.73 3.58
C THR A 14 6.76 33.73 3.01
N LYS A 15 7.11 33.19 1.85
CA LYS A 15 6.47 32.05 1.22
C LYS A 15 6.48 30.92 2.25
N VAL A 16 5.39 30.82 3.02
CA VAL A 16 5.18 29.78 4.03
C VAL A 16 5.18 28.47 3.26
N THR A 17 6.33 27.82 3.24
CA THR A 17 6.50 26.52 2.62
C THR A 17 5.92 25.52 3.60
N ILE A 18 4.59 25.39 3.60
CA ILE A 18 3.93 24.30 4.31
C ILE A 18 4.40 22.99 3.67
N PRO A 19 5.04 22.08 4.43
CA PRO A 19 5.42 20.79 3.88
C PRO A 19 4.16 20.10 3.36
N PHE A 20 4.27 19.44 2.20
CA PHE A 20 3.14 18.72 1.62
C PHE A 20 2.58 17.75 2.67
N PRO A 21 1.25 17.68 2.85
CA PRO A 21 0.63 17.03 4.01
C PRO A 21 0.97 15.54 4.17
N ALA A 22 1.47 14.90 3.10
CA ALA A 22 1.98 13.54 3.11
C ALA A 22 3.31 13.47 2.32
N PRO A 23 4.41 12.95 2.91
CA PRO A 23 5.64 12.71 2.16
C PRO A 23 5.37 11.93 0.88
N THR A 24 5.78 12.50 -0.25
CA THR A 24 5.49 11.97 -1.58
C THR A 24 6.79 11.84 -2.36
N LYS A 25 6.95 10.71 -3.04
CA LYS A 25 8.06 10.43 -3.95
C LYS A 25 7.49 9.95 -5.28
N GLN A 26 8.12 10.31 -6.38
CA GLN A 26 7.70 9.89 -7.72
C GLN A 26 8.92 9.51 -8.55
N VAL A 27 8.78 8.49 -9.38
CA VAL A 27 9.78 8.05 -10.34
C VAL A 27 9.08 7.62 -11.63
N ALA A 28 9.72 7.91 -12.76
CA ALA A 28 9.29 7.43 -14.07
C ALA A 28 10.32 6.44 -14.60
N GLY A 29 9.85 5.36 -15.22
CA GLY A 29 10.69 4.34 -15.86
C GLY A 29 10.06 3.86 -17.15
N GLU A 30 10.86 3.20 -17.98
CA GLU A 30 10.38 2.56 -19.22
C GLU A 30 10.33 1.05 -18.99
N ILE A 31 9.15 0.46 -19.18
CA ILE A 31 8.89 -0.97 -18.95
C ILE A 31 8.33 -1.52 -20.24
N ASN A 32 9.08 -2.43 -20.87
CA ASN A 32 8.72 -3.00 -22.18
C ASN A 32 8.39 -1.92 -23.25
N GLY A 33 9.15 -0.81 -23.28
CA GLY A 33 8.91 0.31 -24.18
C GLY A 33 7.76 1.25 -23.79
N VAL A 34 7.08 0.99 -22.65
CA VAL A 34 5.97 1.81 -22.15
C VAL A 34 6.42 2.67 -20.98
N LYS A 35 6.26 3.99 -21.11
CA LYS A 35 6.49 4.93 -20.00
C LYS A 35 5.53 4.61 -18.85
N THR A 36 6.11 4.33 -17.70
CA THR A 36 5.43 3.95 -16.48
C THR A 36 5.82 4.93 -15.38
N ASP A 37 4.82 5.60 -14.81
CA ASP A 37 4.98 6.51 -13.69
C ASP A 37 4.56 5.81 -12.40
N VAL A 38 5.45 5.85 -11.41
CA VAL A 38 5.18 5.35 -10.06
C VAL A 38 5.23 6.48 -9.06
N MET A 39 4.20 6.56 -8.22
CA MET A 39 4.12 7.51 -7.11
C MET A 39 3.90 6.76 -5.81
N TYR A 40 4.63 7.17 -4.77
CA TYR A 40 4.48 6.73 -3.39
C TYR A 40 4.03 7.91 -2.54
N MET A 41 3.05 7.67 -1.66
CA MET A 41 2.58 8.64 -0.68
C MET A 41 2.37 7.95 0.67
N SER A 42 2.94 8.55 1.72
CA SER A 42 2.91 8.02 3.08
C SER A 42 1.85 8.73 3.91
N PHE A 43 0.82 7.99 4.36
CA PHE A 43 -0.16 8.46 5.33
C PHE A 43 0.08 7.80 6.69
N ALA A 44 -0.53 8.33 7.75
CA ALA A 44 -0.36 7.78 9.11
C ALA A 44 -0.85 6.32 9.23
N ASP A 45 -1.90 5.94 8.50
CA ASP A 45 -2.60 4.65 8.58
C ASP A 45 -2.38 3.74 7.36
N LYS A 46 -1.84 4.28 6.26
CA LYS A 46 -1.69 3.57 4.99
C LYS A 46 -0.53 4.09 4.15
N ILE A 47 -0.04 3.23 3.28
CA ILE A 47 0.87 3.58 2.20
C ILE A 47 0.07 3.55 0.90
N MET A 48 0.06 4.63 0.15
CA MET A 48 -0.53 4.65 -1.19
C MET A 48 0.57 4.58 -2.24
N ILE A 49 0.43 3.65 -3.18
CA ILE A 49 1.30 3.52 -4.34
C ILE A 49 0.43 3.50 -5.59
N THR A 50 0.81 4.26 -6.61
CA THR A 50 0.16 4.18 -7.92
C THR A 50 1.18 3.87 -8.99
N VAL A 51 0.87 2.90 -9.85
CA VAL A 51 1.63 2.55 -11.05
C VAL A 51 0.75 2.87 -12.24
N THR A 52 1.13 3.85 -13.05
CA THR A 52 0.31 4.36 -14.15
C THR A 52 1.05 4.31 -15.47
N GLN A 53 0.35 3.91 -16.53
CA GLN A 53 0.84 3.97 -17.90
C GLN A 53 -0.15 4.78 -18.74
N ASN A 54 0.35 5.71 -19.55
CA ASN A 54 -0.49 6.62 -20.35
C ASN A 54 -1.56 7.37 -19.51
N GLY A 55 -1.24 7.73 -18.26
CA GLY A 55 -2.15 8.42 -17.34
C GLY A 55 -3.36 7.61 -16.88
N ARG A 56 -3.39 6.30 -17.12
CA ARG A 56 -4.50 5.43 -16.71
C ARG A 56 -4.37 5.02 -15.25
N LEU A 57 -5.51 4.84 -14.60
CA LEU A 57 -5.64 4.20 -13.29
C LEU A 57 -6.91 3.35 -13.31
N GLY A 58 -6.76 2.06 -13.60
CA GLY A 58 -7.86 1.18 -13.97
C GLY A 58 -8.25 0.16 -12.90
N GLN A 59 -7.46 0.03 -11.83
CA GLN A 59 -7.72 -0.89 -10.75
C GLN A 59 -7.16 -0.34 -9.44
N TRP A 60 -7.89 -0.55 -8.35
CA TRP A 60 -7.40 -0.30 -7.00
C TRP A 60 -7.44 -1.59 -6.20
N VAL A 61 -6.31 -1.92 -5.58
CA VAL A 61 -6.14 -3.08 -4.72
C VAL A 61 -5.70 -2.59 -3.35
N TRP A 62 -6.44 -2.98 -2.33
CA TRP A 62 -6.08 -2.74 -0.95
C TRP A 62 -5.48 -4.01 -0.35
N SER A 63 -4.44 -3.89 0.46
CA SER A 63 -3.84 -5.03 1.14
C SER A 63 -3.53 -4.68 2.59
N ALA A 64 -4.20 -5.35 3.52
CA ALA A 64 -3.85 -5.26 4.93
C ALA A 64 -2.67 -6.17 5.27
N VAL A 65 -1.83 -5.71 6.18
CA VAL A 65 -0.90 -6.55 6.93
C VAL A 65 -1.71 -7.31 7.97
N ILE A 66 -1.81 -8.63 7.83
CA ILE A 66 -2.50 -9.50 8.77
C ILE A 66 -1.52 -9.80 9.90
N PRO A 67 -1.82 -9.37 11.14
CA PRO A 67 -0.97 -9.70 12.27
C PRO A 67 -1.00 -11.21 12.51
N VAL A 68 0.18 -11.73 12.80
CA VAL A 68 0.42 -13.14 13.07
C VAL A 68 0.86 -13.24 14.53
N ILE A 69 0.04 -13.85 15.37
CA ILE A 69 0.28 -13.98 16.80
C ILE A 69 0.84 -15.37 17.07
N ALA A 70 2.11 -15.47 17.47
CA ALA A 70 2.67 -16.70 17.99
C ALA A 70 2.28 -16.88 19.46
N VAL A 71 1.59 -17.98 19.77
CA VAL A 71 1.23 -18.37 21.14
C VAL A 71 2.33 -19.27 21.72
N ASP A 72 2.80 -20.22 20.92
CA ASP A 72 3.96 -21.06 21.19
C ASP A 72 4.68 -21.39 19.87
N ALA A 73 5.74 -22.21 19.92
CA ALA A 73 6.56 -22.54 18.76
C ALA A 73 5.79 -23.22 17.62
N ASP A 74 4.75 -23.98 17.95
CA ASP A 74 3.95 -24.76 16.98
C ASP A 74 2.57 -24.13 16.72
N THR A 75 2.14 -23.20 17.58
CA THR A 75 0.83 -22.58 17.53
C THR A 75 0.98 -21.09 17.24
N VAL A 76 0.80 -20.77 15.97
CA VAL A 76 0.69 -19.40 15.50
C VAL A 76 -0.76 -19.17 15.04
N PHE A 77 -1.32 -17.98 15.22
CA PHE A 77 -2.68 -17.61 14.81
C PHE A 77 -2.65 -16.43 13.85
N LYS A 78 -3.41 -16.52 12.76
CA LYS A 78 -3.71 -15.42 11.86
C LYS A 78 -4.96 -14.71 12.36
N VAL A 79 -4.90 -13.40 12.54
CA VAL A 79 -6.06 -12.59 12.93
C VAL A 79 -6.51 -11.75 11.75
N THR A 80 -7.62 -12.14 11.12
CA THR A 80 -8.20 -11.35 10.02
C THR A 80 -9.33 -10.49 10.56
N VAL A 81 -9.20 -9.17 10.44
CA VAL A 81 -10.28 -8.22 10.74
C VAL A 81 -11.02 -7.87 9.44
N PRO A 82 -12.33 -8.11 9.34
CA PRO A 82 -13.13 -7.68 8.19
C PRO A 82 -13.16 -6.15 8.07
N LEU A 83 -13.15 -5.63 6.83
CA LEU A 83 -13.20 -4.19 6.50
C LEU A 83 -14.42 -3.44 7.06
N PHE A 84 -15.47 -4.15 7.46
CA PHE A 84 -16.71 -3.60 8.04
C PHE A 84 -16.96 -4.10 9.46
N SER A 85 -15.92 -4.56 10.16
CA SER A 85 -16.04 -4.87 11.58
C SER A 85 -16.18 -3.55 12.34
N ASP A 86 -17.41 -3.24 12.73
CA ASP A 86 -17.71 -2.06 13.56
C ASP A 86 -17.16 -2.21 15.00
N ASN A 87 -16.66 -3.40 15.37
CA ASN A 87 -16.16 -3.65 16.72
C ASN A 87 -15.03 -4.70 16.73
N PRO A 88 -13.74 -4.30 16.87
CA PRO A 88 -12.58 -5.20 16.81
C PRO A 88 -12.38 -6.09 18.06
N THR A 89 -13.41 -6.25 18.90
CA THR A 89 -13.36 -7.12 20.09
C THR A 89 -13.76 -8.55 19.76
N GLN A 90 -13.29 -9.51 20.57
CA GLN A 90 -13.46 -10.98 20.44
C GLN A 90 -14.90 -11.49 20.22
N SER A 91 -15.92 -10.64 20.37
CA SER A 91 -17.34 -10.97 20.20
C SER A 91 -17.87 -10.78 18.78
N ASP A 92 -17.09 -10.28 17.83
CA ASP A 92 -17.54 -10.13 16.44
C ASP A 92 -17.54 -11.50 15.73
N PRO A 93 -18.69 -12.05 15.29
CA PRO A 93 -18.77 -13.35 14.61
C PRO A 93 -17.99 -13.39 13.29
N TYR A 94 -17.55 -12.24 12.77
CA TYR A 94 -16.69 -12.16 11.59
C TYR A 94 -15.19 -12.13 11.92
N PHE A 95 -14.80 -12.11 13.20
CA PHE A 95 -13.41 -12.18 13.63
C PHE A 95 -12.89 -13.61 13.47
N GLN A 96 -12.05 -13.86 12.47
CA GLN A 96 -11.51 -15.18 12.19
C GLN A 96 -10.09 -15.31 12.74
N THR A 97 -9.93 -16.09 13.81
CA THR A 97 -8.63 -16.54 14.32
C THR A 97 -8.37 -17.96 13.82
N ASN A 98 -7.67 -18.09 12.68
CA ASN A 98 -7.29 -19.41 12.16
C ASN A 98 -5.88 -19.77 12.65
N ARG A 99 -5.66 -21.03 13.02
CA ARG A 99 -4.30 -21.52 13.28
C ARG A 99 -3.48 -21.41 11.99
N TYR A 100 -2.32 -20.79 12.12
CA TYR A 100 -1.28 -20.61 11.10
C TYR A 100 -0.67 -21.99 10.80
N GLY A 101 -1.40 -22.78 10.03
CA GLY A 101 -1.09 -24.19 9.78
C GLY A 101 -2.30 -24.99 9.32
N ASP A 102 -3.54 -24.54 9.60
CA ASP A 102 -4.75 -25.17 9.03
C ASP A 102 -4.85 -24.96 7.52
N ASP A 103 -4.27 -23.88 6.99
CA ASP A 103 -4.01 -23.71 5.55
C ASP A 103 -2.69 -24.40 5.13
N GLY A 104 -2.42 -25.61 5.64
CA GLY A 104 -1.15 -26.35 5.46
C GLY A 104 -0.75 -26.70 4.02
N LEU A 105 -1.53 -26.27 3.03
CA LEU A 105 -1.27 -26.43 1.60
C LEU A 105 -1.01 -25.11 0.87
N LEU A 106 -1.24 -23.97 1.51
CA LEU A 106 -1.04 -22.66 0.89
C LEU A 106 -0.08 -21.84 1.76
N PRO A 107 0.98 -21.25 1.17
CA PRO A 107 1.86 -20.38 1.92
C PRO A 107 1.02 -19.30 2.60
N SER A 108 1.16 -19.19 3.91
CA SER A 108 0.35 -18.32 4.74
C SER A 108 0.57 -16.87 4.34
N SER A 109 -0.28 -16.34 3.45
CA SER A 109 -0.13 -14.95 3.02
C SER A 109 -0.38 -14.05 4.23
N ARG A 110 0.67 -13.35 4.69
CA ARG A 110 0.55 -12.30 5.72
C ARG A 110 -0.19 -11.06 5.20
N PHE A 111 -0.59 -11.10 3.93
CA PHE A 111 -1.26 -10.03 3.22
C PHE A 111 -2.55 -10.58 2.65
N SER A 112 -3.63 -9.80 2.76
CA SER A 112 -4.91 -10.08 2.12
C SER A 112 -5.21 -8.99 1.11
N PRO A 113 -4.71 -9.11 -0.14
CA PRO A 113 -5.12 -8.22 -1.20
C PRO A 113 -6.62 -8.38 -1.49
N ARG A 114 -7.31 -7.25 -1.62
CA ARG A 114 -8.69 -7.18 -2.11
C ARG A 114 -8.79 -6.09 -3.16
N THR A 115 -9.38 -6.42 -4.30
CA THR A 115 -9.75 -5.40 -5.29
C THR A 115 -10.86 -4.52 -4.72
N LEU A 116 -10.66 -3.21 -4.68
CA LEU A 116 -11.67 -2.24 -4.27
C LEU A 116 -12.47 -1.72 -5.46
N LEU A 117 -11.79 -1.50 -6.60
CA LEU A 117 -12.40 -0.97 -7.80
C LEU A 117 -11.67 -1.50 -9.02
N GLY A 118 -12.42 -1.72 -10.11
CA GLY A 118 -11.86 -2.11 -11.40
C GLY A 118 -11.67 -3.61 -11.53
N ALA A 119 -10.50 -4.03 -12.02
CA ALA A 119 -10.15 -5.43 -12.30
C ALA A 119 -11.02 -6.11 -13.37
N GLY A 120 -11.37 -5.41 -14.45
CA GLY A 120 -12.19 -5.95 -15.55
C GLY A 120 -11.60 -7.17 -16.25
N GLY A 121 -11.76 -8.36 -15.64
CA GLY A 121 -11.27 -9.66 -16.10
C GLY A 121 -10.45 -10.40 -15.03
N THR A 122 -10.52 -11.73 -15.05
CA THR A 122 -9.82 -12.63 -14.11
C THR A 122 -8.31 -12.41 -14.12
N ASP A 123 -7.71 -12.17 -15.29
CA ASP A 123 -6.26 -11.99 -15.42
C ASP A 123 -5.80 -10.69 -14.74
N ARG A 124 -6.60 -9.62 -14.87
CA ARG A 124 -6.30 -8.32 -14.25
C ARG A 124 -6.46 -8.38 -12.74
N GLU A 125 -7.47 -9.11 -12.26
CA GLU A 125 -7.66 -9.39 -10.84
C GLU A 125 -6.48 -10.18 -10.27
N ALA A 126 -6.11 -11.30 -10.90
CA ALA A 126 -5.01 -12.15 -10.46
C ALA A 126 -3.67 -11.38 -10.43
N MET A 127 -3.36 -10.63 -11.49
CA MET A 127 -2.14 -9.80 -11.52
C MET A 127 -2.17 -8.70 -10.47
N GLY A 128 -3.31 -8.03 -10.27
CA GLY A 128 -3.43 -7.01 -9.24
C GLY A 128 -3.21 -7.54 -7.82
N GLN A 129 -3.78 -8.72 -7.52
CA GLN A 129 -3.56 -9.40 -6.24
C GLN A 129 -2.10 -9.83 -6.07
N LEU A 130 -1.45 -10.30 -7.13
CA LEU A 130 -0.04 -10.69 -7.11
C LEU A 130 0.87 -9.48 -6.87
N TYR A 131 0.69 -8.38 -7.61
CA TYR A 131 1.47 -7.16 -7.41
C TYR A 131 1.30 -6.64 -5.98
N ALA A 132 0.06 -6.54 -5.49
CA ALA A 132 -0.21 -6.09 -4.13
C ALA A 132 0.46 -6.98 -3.09
N SER A 133 0.39 -8.31 -3.25
CA SER A 133 1.03 -9.26 -2.33
C SER A 133 2.54 -9.10 -2.29
N GLN A 134 3.17 -8.99 -3.46
CA GLN A 134 4.64 -8.91 -3.56
C GLN A 134 5.17 -7.55 -3.10
N ILE A 135 4.50 -6.46 -3.45
CA ILE A 135 4.86 -5.12 -2.98
C ILE A 135 4.69 -5.02 -1.46
N ALA A 136 3.58 -5.50 -0.91
CA ALA A 136 3.37 -5.51 0.53
C ALA A 136 4.42 -6.36 1.26
N HIS A 137 4.76 -7.53 0.71
CA HIS A 137 5.81 -8.39 1.25
C HIS A 137 7.18 -7.70 1.24
N ALA A 138 7.51 -7.01 0.16
CA ALA A 138 8.78 -6.30 0.03
C ALA A 138 8.85 -5.09 0.98
N ILE A 139 7.76 -4.36 1.17
CA ILE A 139 7.67 -3.26 2.14
C ILE A 139 7.96 -3.76 3.56
N VAL A 140 7.25 -4.80 4.02
CA VAL A 140 7.44 -5.35 5.37
C VAL A 140 8.81 -6.00 5.54
N THR A 141 9.35 -6.61 4.49
CA THR A 141 10.72 -7.17 4.54
C THR A 141 11.78 -6.07 4.68
N LYS A 142 11.54 -4.88 4.08
CA LYS A 142 12.44 -3.73 4.20
C LYS A 142 12.29 -2.98 5.53
N ALA A 143 11.06 -2.89 6.04
CA ALA A 143 10.70 -2.22 7.28
C ALA A 143 9.78 -3.13 8.12
N PRO A 144 10.35 -4.00 8.99
CA PRO A 144 9.57 -4.96 9.78
C PRO A 144 8.54 -4.34 10.73
N GLU A 145 8.73 -3.07 11.08
CA GLU A 145 7.81 -2.27 11.88
C GLU A 145 6.56 -1.80 11.11
N GLU A 146 6.54 -1.99 9.79
CA GLU A 146 5.43 -1.54 8.95
C GLU A 146 4.19 -2.41 9.12
N ASN A 147 3.12 -1.81 9.64
CA ASN A 147 1.83 -2.44 9.87
C ASN A 147 0.68 -1.72 9.14
N ARG A 148 0.96 -0.62 8.45
CA ARG A 148 -0.02 0.16 7.71
C ARG A 148 -0.51 -0.62 6.50
N ALA A 149 -1.76 -0.38 6.11
CA ALA A 149 -2.32 -1.00 4.92
C ALA A 149 -1.69 -0.43 3.63
N LEU A 150 -1.52 -1.27 2.61
CA LEU A 150 -1.13 -0.84 1.27
C LEU A 150 -2.39 -0.53 0.44
N MET A 151 -2.41 0.63 -0.20
CA MET A 151 -3.39 1.00 -1.22
C MET A 151 -2.67 1.14 -2.56
N LEU A 152 -2.85 0.16 -3.44
CA LEU A 152 -2.18 0.07 -4.73
C LEU A 152 -3.14 0.42 -5.87
N GLY A 153 -2.84 1.49 -6.60
CA GLY A 153 -3.50 1.85 -7.84
C GLY A 153 -2.73 1.32 -9.05
N LEU A 154 -3.38 0.52 -9.91
CA LEU A 154 -2.79 -0.07 -11.10
C LEU A 154 -3.44 0.47 -12.36
N GLY A 155 -2.59 0.98 -13.25
CA GLY A 155 -2.92 1.67 -14.48
C GLY A 155 -2.23 1.09 -15.70
N LEU A 156 -2.03 -0.22 -15.73
CA LEU A 156 -1.30 -0.88 -16.83
C LEU A 156 -2.13 -0.88 -18.12
N ALA A 157 -1.47 -0.52 -19.23
CA ALA A 157 -2.08 -0.42 -20.55
C ALA A 157 -2.65 -1.77 -21.01
N LYS A 158 -1.91 -2.85 -20.76
CA LYS A 158 -2.31 -4.23 -21.00
C LYS A 158 -1.95 -5.07 -19.79
N VAL A 159 -2.72 -6.13 -19.55
CA VAL A 159 -2.32 -7.16 -18.58
C VAL A 159 -1.29 -8.03 -19.28
N GLU A 160 -0.02 -7.88 -18.88
CA GLU A 160 1.08 -8.72 -19.35
C GLU A 160 1.47 -9.67 -18.23
N LEU A 161 1.40 -10.97 -18.54
CA LEU A 161 1.81 -12.07 -17.64
C LEU A 161 3.31 -12.39 -17.78
N ASP A 162 4.07 -11.47 -18.40
CA ASP A 162 5.50 -11.62 -18.59
C ASP A 162 6.24 -11.36 -17.27
N ARG A 163 7.15 -12.28 -16.93
CA ARG A 163 7.91 -12.23 -15.68
C ARG A 163 8.89 -11.06 -15.63
N GLU A 164 9.50 -10.70 -16.75
CA GLU A 164 10.49 -9.62 -16.82
C GLU A 164 9.80 -8.28 -16.62
N VAL A 165 8.63 -8.09 -17.25
CA VAL A 165 7.77 -6.92 -17.04
C VAL A 165 7.33 -6.81 -15.58
N PHE A 166 6.90 -7.94 -14.99
CA PHE A 166 6.53 -7.99 -13.58
C PHE A 166 7.68 -7.55 -12.67
N LEU A 167 8.88 -8.09 -12.86
CA LEU A 167 10.05 -7.75 -12.05
C LEU A 167 10.46 -6.28 -12.23
N GLN A 168 10.44 -5.75 -13.46
CA GLN A 168 10.72 -4.35 -13.74
C GLN A 168 9.75 -3.40 -13.02
N ILE A 169 8.44 -3.74 -12.98
CA ILE A 169 7.45 -2.95 -12.24
C ILE A 169 7.74 -2.99 -10.74
N ILE A 170 8.04 -4.16 -10.19
CA ILE A 170 8.38 -4.30 -8.76
C ILE A 170 9.63 -3.47 -8.45
N ASP A 171 10.70 -3.61 -9.20
CA ASP A 171 11.95 -2.87 -8.99
C ASP A 171 11.73 -1.35 -9.06
N LEU A 172 10.92 -0.88 -10.02
CA LEU A 172 10.56 0.52 -10.13
C LEU A 172 9.77 1.01 -8.90
N VAL A 173 8.84 0.21 -8.39
CA VAL A 173 8.12 0.52 -7.14
C VAL A 173 9.07 0.52 -5.93
N LEU A 174 10.00 -0.43 -5.86
CA LEU A 174 10.96 -0.48 -4.75
C LEU A 174 11.95 0.69 -4.77
N SER A 175 12.21 1.28 -5.94
CA SER A 175 13.08 2.46 -6.06
C SER A 175 12.48 3.71 -5.42
N VAL A 176 11.14 3.78 -5.29
CA VAL A 176 10.44 4.96 -4.73
C VAL A 176 10.20 4.84 -3.22
N LEU A 177 10.35 3.65 -2.64
CA LEU A 177 10.22 3.39 -1.19
C LEU A 177 11.47 3.87 -0.44
#